data_AF-E2CAD1-F1
#
_entry.id   AF-E2CAD1-F1
#
_cell.length_a   1.000
_cell.length_b   1.000
_cell.length_c   1.000
_cell.angle_alpha   90.00
_cell.angle_beta   90.00
_cell.angle_gamma   90.00
#
_symmetry.space_group_name_H-M   'P 1'
#
loop_
_entity.id
_entity.type
_entity.pdbx_description
1 polymer ?
#
loop_
_entity_poly.entity_id
_entity_poly.type
_entity_poly.pdbx_seq_one_letter_code
_entity_poly.pdbx_strand_id
1 'polypeptide(L)'
;MEEEINVQVQVEDNCPSIEHVLRPIMYVSWLLGVGVARPRKCPKAVTIFLRVIHFGICSVIVAYGAIDFFTFGSVFKSDIFKIIYYLNKVVCYVSAYYYVYHGIRHYDKWHELMSKMKTLDQKIRKETPVNNRSVRNAEVLAILTTLILGPLSMIIHALYYYFTLPEDIFASDLLLYYTIAQSLINSFVFDVIVYVLYHRFRVINDMIEQLDERLDITWIAIKVRRIRELHTGNIF
;
A
#
# COMPACT_ATOMS: atom_id res chain seq x y z
N MET A 1 -10.85 16.28 50.02
CA MET A 1 -11.45 16.70 48.75
C MET A 1 -10.46 17.63 48.08
N GLU A 2 -9.44 17.08 47.42
CA GLU A 2 -8.48 17.78 46.50
C GLU A 2 -7.32 16.88 46.02
N GLU A 3 -7.23 15.61 46.42
CA GLU A 3 -6.10 14.73 46.02
C GLU A 3 -6.42 13.71 44.91
N GLU A 4 -7.65 13.62 44.39
CA GLU A 4 -8.01 12.60 43.38
C GLU A 4 -7.90 13.05 41.91
N ILE A 5 -7.54 14.30 41.62
CA ILE A 5 -7.58 14.83 40.24
C ILE A 5 -6.23 14.79 39.52
N ASN A 6 -5.12 14.51 40.21
CA ASN A 6 -3.79 14.51 39.59
C ASN A 6 -3.30 13.14 39.08
N VAL A 7 -4.15 12.11 39.12
CA VAL A 7 -3.90 10.84 38.43
C VAL A 7 -4.48 10.90 37.01
N GLN A 8 -4.19 11.99 36.28
CA GLN A 8 -4.11 11.89 34.83
C GLN A 8 -2.88 11.06 34.54
N VAL A 9 -3.08 9.75 34.60
CA VAL A 9 -2.13 8.73 34.17
C VAL A 9 -1.55 9.24 32.85
N GLN A 10 -0.26 9.57 32.89
CA GLN A 10 0.62 9.49 31.73
C GLN A 10 0.55 8.04 31.23
N VAL A 11 -0.55 7.68 30.57
CA VAL A 11 -0.57 6.53 29.67
C VAL A 11 0.23 7.04 28.49
N GLU A 12 1.53 6.91 28.64
CA GLU A 12 2.47 6.91 27.54
C GLU A 12 1.83 6.05 26.45
N ASP A 13 1.64 6.67 25.29
CA ASP A 13 0.92 6.20 24.11
C ASP A 13 1.67 4.97 23.53
N ASN A 14 1.71 3.87 24.30
CA ASN A 14 2.50 2.66 24.06
C ASN A 14 1.94 1.83 22.90
N CYS A 15 0.83 2.28 22.31
CA CYS A 15 0.30 1.69 21.10
C CYS A 15 1.01 2.27 19.88
N PRO A 16 1.60 1.42 19.01
CA PRO A 16 2.23 1.90 17.80
C PRO A 16 1.22 2.66 16.94
N SER A 17 1.56 3.89 16.57
CA SER A 17 0.76 4.73 15.67
C SER A 17 0.36 3.97 14.40
N ILE A 18 -0.76 4.34 13.77
CA ILE A 18 -1.21 3.67 12.53
C ILE A 18 -0.13 3.63 11.44
N GLU A 19 0.72 4.65 11.36
CA GLU A 19 1.86 4.70 10.44
C GLU A 19 2.95 3.67 10.76
N HIS A 20 3.09 3.28 12.04
CA HIS A 20 3.96 2.18 12.46
C HIS A 20 3.35 0.82 12.13
N VAL A 21 2.02 0.68 12.24
CA VAL A 21 1.30 -0.53 11.85
C VAL A 21 1.49 -0.78 10.36
N LEU A 22 1.21 0.23 9.53
CA LEU A 22 1.30 0.20 8.06
C LEU A 22 2.73 0.17 7.52
N ARG A 23 3.72 0.26 8.39
CA ARG A 23 5.13 0.39 8.01
C ARG A 23 5.59 -0.73 7.07
N PRO A 24 5.33 -2.03 7.33
CA PRO A 24 5.80 -3.12 6.48
C PRO A 24 5.33 -2.97 5.04
N ILE A 25 4.03 -2.79 4.80
CA ILE A 25 3.49 -2.70 3.44
C ILE A 25 3.96 -1.42 2.73
N MET A 26 4.10 -0.31 3.46
CA MET A 26 4.67 0.93 2.91
C MET A 26 6.13 0.74 2.47
N TYR A 27 6.95 0.04 3.26
CA TYR A 27 8.34 -0.25 2.89
C TYR A 27 8.42 -1.12 1.64
N VAL A 28 7.61 -2.18 1.56
CA VAL A 28 7.61 -3.10 0.41
C VAL A 28 7.17 -2.36 -0.87
N SER A 29 6.07 -1.61 -0.80
CA SER A 29 5.58 -0.80 -1.92
C SER A 29 6.61 0.25 -2.36
N TRP A 30 7.21 0.95 -1.39
CA TRP A 30 8.23 1.94 -1.67
C TRP A 30 9.47 1.34 -2.33
N LEU A 31 9.97 0.22 -1.80
CA LEU A 31 11.13 -0.52 -2.32
C LEU A 31 10.89 -1.02 -3.75
N LEU A 32 9.69 -1.51 -4.04
CA LEU A 32 9.28 -1.92 -5.39
C LEU A 32 9.10 -0.74 -6.36
N GLY A 33 9.38 0.49 -5.93
CA GLY A 33 9.37 1.64 -6.82
C GLY A 33 7.97 2.06 -7.27
N VAL A 34 6.92 1.66 -6.54
CA VAL A 34 5.53 1.96 -6.88
C VAL A 34 4.79 2.78 -5.84
N GLY A 35 3.70 3.39 -6.28
CA GLY A 35 2.79 4.14 -5.43
C GLY A 35 3.41 5.39 -4.81
N VAL A 36 2.60 6.00 -3.95
CA VAL A 36 2.91 7.23 -3.20
C VAL A 36 3.30 6.89 -1.75
N ALA A 37 3.05 5.64 -1.34
CA ALA A 37 3.39 5.13 -0.03
C ALA A 37 4.89 5.13 0.20
N ARG A 38 5.30 5.64 1.37
CA ARG A 38 6.70 5.66 1.78
C ARG A 38 6.88 5.57 3.29
N PRO A 39 8.03 5.06 3.75
CA PRO A 39 8.41 5.12 5.14
C PRO A 39 8.52 6.55 5.68
N ARG A 40 8.21 6.70 6.97
CA ARG A 40 8.34 7.96 7.69
C ARG A 40 9.78 8.47 7.65
N LYS A 41 9.95 9.78 7.47
CA LYS A 41 11.25 10.50 7.42
C LYS A 41 12.17 10.12 6.24
N CYS A 42 11.68 9.39 5.23
CA CYS A 42 12.47 9.16 4.02
C CYS A 42 12.69 10.47 3.24
N PRO A 43 13.94 10.86 2.93
CA PRO A 43 14.22 12.06 2.15
C PRO A 43 13.67 11.95 0.72
N LYS A 44 13.20 13.09 0.18
CA LYS A 44 12.67 13.17 -1.20
C LYS A 44 13.69 12.71 -2.23
N ALA A 45 14.96 13.08 -2.03
CA ALA A 45 16.07 12.65 -2.86
C ALA A 45 16.20 11.13 -2.95
N VAL A 46 16.08 10.39 -1.83
CA VAL A 46 16.19 8.92 -1.82
C VAL A 46 15.05 8.29 -2.61
N THR A 47 13.83 8.80 -2.45
CA THR A 47 12.68 8.30 -3.22
C THR A 47 12.86 8.60 -4.71
N ILE A 48 13.27 9.81 -5.08
CA ILE A 48 13.54 10.16 -6.48
C ILE A 48 14.63 9.25 -7.06
N PHE A 49 15.73 9.06 -6.36
CA PHE A 49 16.83 8.19 -6.79
C PHE A 49 16.35 6.75 -7.00
N LEU A 50 15.57 6.21 -6.07
CA LEU A 50 14.96 4.89 -6.21
C LEU A 50 14.06 4.82 -7.44
N ARG A 51 13.26 5.85 -7.73
CA ARG A 51 12.42 5.88 -8.94
C ARG A 51 13.23 6.01 -10.23
N VAL A 52 14.37 6.72 -10.22
CA VAL A 52 15.29 6.80 -11.37
C VAL A 52 15.93 5.44 -11.65
N ILE A 53 16.32 4.68 -10.61
CA ILE A 53 16.81 3.31 -10.78
C ILE A 53 15.75 2.44 -11.45
N HIS A 54 14.52 2.46 -10.94
CA HIS A 54 13.42 1.68 -11.51
C HIS A 54 13.11 2.10 -12.94
N PHE A 55 13.11 3.40 -13.21
CA PHE A 55 12.97 3.93 -14.57
C PHE A 55 14.07 3.41 -15.50
N GLY A 56 15.33 3.42 -15.05
CA GLY A 56 16.47 2.90 -15.82
C GLY A 56 16.34 1.41 -16.12
N ILE A 57 16.02 0.61 -15.10
CA ILE A 57 15.78 -0.84 -15.25
C ILE A 57 14.63 -1.09 -16.24
N CYS A 58 13.49 -0.42 -16.07
CA CYS A 58 12.36 -0.54 -16.99
C CYS A 58 12.75 -0.13 -18.42
N SER A 59 13.52 0.96 -18.60
CA SER A 59 13.97 1.41 -19.92
C SER A 59 14.89 0.40 -20.61
N VAL A 60 15.83 -0.19 -19.86
CA VAL A 60 16.72 -1.25 -20.37
C VAL A 60 15.90 -2.47 -20.80
N ILE A 61 14.94 -2.89 -19.97
CA ILE A 61 14.10 -4.04 -20.29
C ILE A 61 13.18 -3.75 -21.50
N VAL A 62 12.68 -2.52 -21.64
CA VAL A 62 11.93 -2.10 -22.85
C VAL A 62 12.81 -2.22 -24.09
N ALA A 63 14.07 -1.77 -24.03
CA ALA A 63 14.99 -1.83 -25.15
C ALA A 63 15.27 -3.29 -25.58
N TYR A 64 15.55 -4.18 -24.62
CA TYR A 64 15.69 -5.61 -24.90
C TYR A 64 14.39 -6.24 -25.38
N GLY A 65 13.25 -5.90 -24.77
CA GLY A 65 11.94 -6.37 -25.21
C GLY A 65 11.56 -5.91 -26.62
N ALA A 66 12.05 -4.75 -27.06
CA ALA A 66 11.88 -4.28 -28.43
C ALA A 66 12.78 -5.06 -29.42
N ILE A 67 13.99 -5.46 -29.01
CA ILE A 67 14.86 -6.34 -29.81
C ILE A 67 14.23 -7.73 -29.93
N ASP A 68 13.76 -8.29 -28.82
CA ASP A 68 13.02 -9.56 -28.80
C ASP A 68 11.76 -9.48 -29.68
N PHE A 69 11.04 -8.35 -29.65
CA PHE A 69 9.85 -8.08 -30.47
C PHE A 69 10.09 -8.25 -31.97
N PHE A 70 11.21 -7.73 -32.49
CA PHE A 70 11.55 -7.86 -33.91
C PHE A 70 11.98 -9.29 -34.27
N THR A 71 12.47 -10.05 -33.30
CA THR A 71 12.97 -11.41 -33.50
C THR A 71 11.85 -12.47 -33.43
N PHE A 72 10.84 -12.26 -32.58
CA PHE A 72 9.80 -13.24 -32.25
C PHE A 72 8.47 -13.09 -33.02
N GLY A 73 8.33 -12.03 -33.83
CA GLY A 73 7.10 -11.79 -34.61
C GLY A 73 6.70 -12.93 -35.57
N SER A 74 7.62 -13.84 -35.85
CA SER A 74 7.46 -15.02 -36.72
C SER A 74 7.04 -16.31 -35.98
N VAL A 75 7.10 -16.36 -34.65
CA VAL A 75 6.85 -17.60 -33.86
C VAL A 75 5.37 -17.80 -33.56
N PHE A 76 4.60 -16.71 -33.41
CA PHE A 76 3.16 -16.80 -33.16
C PHE A 76 2.41 -17.24 -34.42
N LYS A 77 1.78 -18.42 -34.37
CA LYS A 77 0.93 -18.93 -35.47
C LYS A 77 -0.40 -18.16 -35.63
N SER A 78 -0.80 -17.36 -34.64
CA SER A 78 -2.07 -16.65 -34.62
C SER A 78 -1.87 -15.18 -34.28
N ASP A 79 -2.44 -14.32 -35.12
CA ASP A 79 -2.37 -12.86 -34.96
C ASP A 79 -3.03 -12.36 -33.68
N ILE A 80 -4.03 -13.07 -33.16
CA ILE A 80 -4.72 -12.70 -31.91
C ILE A 80 -3.77 -12.82 -30.71
N PHE A 81 -3.07 -13.95 -30.58
CA PHE A 81 -2.12 -14.15 -29.49
C PHE A 81 -0.95 -13.16 -29.59
N LYS A 82 -0.51 -12.87 -30.81
CA LYS A 82 0.50 -11.86 -31.09
C LYS A 82 0.05 -10.46 -30.63
N ILE A 83 -1.17 -10.03 -30.98
CA ILE A 83 -1.74 -8.75 -30.55
C ILE A 83 -1.90 -8.68 -29.02
N ILE A 84 -2.41 -9.74 -28.38
CA ILE A 84 -2.58 -9.79 -26.92
C ILE A 84 -1.22 -9.66 -26.22
N TYR A 85 -0.22 -10.40 -26.69
CA TYR A 85 1.13 -10.33 -26.16
C TYR A 85 1.70 -8.91 -26.26
N TYR A 86 1.53 -8.26 -27.42
CA TYR A 86 1.98 -6.89 -27.63
C TYR A 86 1.27 -5.85 -26.77
N LEU A 87 -0.06 -5.93 -26.67
CA LEU A 87 -0.83 -5.05 -25.80
C LEU A 87 -0.37 -5.17 -24.35
N ASN A 88 -0.12 -6.40 -23.86
CA ASN A 88 0.37 -6.61 -22.51
C ASN A 88 1.73 -5.93 -22.27
N LYS A 89 2.68 -6.06 -23.22
CA LYS A 89 3.98 -5.39 -23.12
C LYS A 89 3.85 -3.86 -23.11
N VAL A 90 3.07 -3.29 -24.02
CA VAL A 90 2.84 -1.84 -24.08
C VAL A 90 2.23 -1.32 -22.77
N VAL A 91 1.24 -2.05 -22.23
CA VAL A 91 0.64 -1.72 -20.93
C VAL A 91 1.66 -1.77 -19.81
N CYS A 92 2.54 -2.77 -19.77
CA CYS A 92 3.61 -2.86 -18.78
C CYS A 92 4.54 -1.63 -18.87
N TYR A 93 4.92 -1.23 -20.09
CA TYR A 93 5.77 -0.07 -20.31
C TYR A 93 5.11 1.21 -19.81
N VAL A 94 3.90 1.52 -20.28
CA VAL A 94 3.17 2.73 -19.89
C VAL A 94 2.96 2.77 -18.37
N SER A 95 2.65 1.63 -17.75
CA SER A 95 2.46 1.53 -16.30
C SER A 95 3.73 1.86 -15.52
N ALA A 96 4.89 1.36 -15.95
CA ALA A 96 6.17 1.65 -15.31
C ALA A 96 6.50 3.15 -15.30
N TYR A 97 6.33 3.81 -16.46
CA TYR A 97 6.50 5.27 -16.57
C TYR A 97 5.50 6.04 -15.71
N TYR A 98 4.24 5.61 -15.73
CA TYR A 98 3.17 6.21 -14.94
C TYR A 98 3.46 6.14 -13.43
N TYR A 99 3.92 5.01 -12.92
CA TYR A 99 4.21 4.85 -11.48
C TYR A 99 5.34 5.76 -10.99
N VAL A 100 6.37 5.96 -11.80
CA VAL A 100 7.46 6.90 -11.50
C VAL A 100 6.93 8.33 -11.40
N TYR A 101 6.21 8.78 -12.43
CA TYR A 101 5.63 10.12 -12.47
C TYR A 101 4.65 10.35 -11.32
N HIS A 102 3.73 9.41 -11.11
CA HIS A 102 2.70 9.49 -10.08
C HIS A 102 3.31 9.56 -8.67
N GLY A 103 4.32 8.75 -8.39
CA GLY A 103 5.05 8.76 -7.11
C GLY A 103 5.72 10.10 -6.81
N ILE A 104 6.32 10.74 -7.82
CA ILE A 104 6.97 12.06 -7.68
C ILE A 104 5.93 13.17 -7.51
N ARG A 105 4.89 13.19 -8.36
CA ARG A 105 3.87 14.24 -8.36
C ARG A 105 3.09 14.30 -7.05
N HIS A 106 2.83 13.15 -6.43
CA HIS A 106 2.02 13.06 -5.23
C HIS A 106 2.83 12.78 -3.96
N TYR A 107 4.15 12.93 -4.03
CA TYR A 107 5.08 12.65 -2.94
C TYR A 107 4.66 13.20 -1.57
N ASP A 108 4.17 14.44 -1.52
CA ASP A 108 3.80 15.14 -0.29
C ASP A 108 2.39 14.76 0.21
N LYS A 109 1.51 14.28 -0.68
CA LYS A 109 0.14 13.89 -0.33
C LYS A 109 0.06 12.67 0.60
N TRP A 110 1.03 11.75 0.51
CA TRP A 110 1.06 10.58 1.40
C TRP A 110 1.16 10.99 2.88
N HIS A 111 2.05 11.94 3.16
CA HIS A 111 2.29 12.40 4.52
C HIS A 111 1.05 13.11 5.08
N GLU A 112 0.34 13.89 4.25
CA GLU A 112 -0.93 14.51 4.62
C GLU A 112 -1.99 13.46 5.01
N LEU A 113 -2.13 12.40 4.20
CA LEU A 113 -3.06 11.31 4.49
C LEU A 113 -2.70 10.59 5.81
N MET A 114 -1.43 10.22 5.99
CA MET A 114 -0.98 9.57 7.23
C MET A 114 -1.17 10.46 8.46
N SER A 115 -0.95 11.77 8.32
CA SER A 115 -1.22 12.74 9.40
C SER A 115 -2.69 12.77 9.77
N LYS A 116 -3.60 12.83 8.80
CA LYS A 116 -5.06 12.82 9.05
C LYS A 116 -5.51 11.50 9.69
N MET A 117 -5.01 10.37 9.21
CA MET A 117 -5.30 9.05 9.79
C MET A 117 -4.77 8.94 11.22
N LYS A 118 -3.58 9.49 11.51
CA LYS A 118 -3.03 9.53 12.87
C LYS A 118 -3.92 10.32 13.81
N THR A 119 -4.38 11.51 13.41
CA THR A 119 -5.28 12.32 14.23
C THR A 119 -6.60 11.60 14.50
N LEU A 120 -7.17 10.95 13.48
CA LEU A 120 -8.37 10.14 13.64
C LEU A 120 -8.14 8.97 14.62
N ASP A 121 -7.06 8.21 14.45
CA ASP A 121 -6.69 7.07 15.30
C ASP A 121 -6.51 7.51 16.76
N GLN A 122 -5.86 8.66 17.00
CA GLN A 122 -5.70 9.23 18.34
C GLN A 122 -7.03 9.62 18.97
N LYS A 123 -7.94 10.26 18.23
CA LYS A 123 -9.26 10.61 18.76
C LYS A 123 -10.09 9.36 19.10
N ILE A 124 -10.06 8.32 18.28
CA ILE A 124 -10.77 7.05 18.55
C ILE A 124 -10.17 6.34 19.77
N ARG A 125 -8.84 6.26 19.87
CA ARG A 125 -8.15 5.59 20.98
C ARG A 125 -8.41 6.20 22.35
N LYS A 126 -8.70 7.51 22.40
CA LYS A 126 -9.12 8.18 23.64
C LYS A 126 -10.46 7.66 24.18
N GLU A 127 -11.31 7.15 23.29
CA GLU A 127 -12.65 6.67 23.65
C GLU A 127 -12.69 5.14 23.80
N THR A 128 -11.97 4.38 22.96
CA THR A 128 -12.01 2.92 22.96
C THR A 128 -10.70 2.33 22.43
N PRO A 129 -10.17 1.24 23.04
CA PRO A 129 -8.98 0.57 22.54
C PRO A 129 -9.22 -0.02 21.14
N VAL A 130 -8.30 0.25 20.20
CA VAL A 130 -8.41 -0.23 18.82
C VAL A 130 -7.44 -1.38 18.56
N ASN A 131 -7.97 -2.54 18.18
CA ASN A 131 -7.17 -3.71 17.80
C ASN A 131 -6.66 -3.60 16.35
N ASN A 132 -5.34 -3.69 16.17
CA ASN A 132 -4.67 -3.62 14.86
C ASN A 132 -4.32 -5.00 14.28
N ARG A 133 -4.68 -6.10 14.94
CA ARG A 133 -4.33 -7.46 14.49
C ARG A 133 -4.88 -7.79 13.11
N SER A 134 -6.12 -7.39 12.84
CA SER A 134 -6.77 -7.60 11.54
C SER A 134 -6.02 -6.88 10.41
N VAL A 135 -5.65 -5.61 10.62
CA VAL A 135 -4.85 -4.81 9.68
C VAL A 135 -3.50 -5.47 9.44
N ARG A 136 -2.80 -5.89 10.50
CA ARG A 136 -1.50 -6.55 10.40
C ARG A 136 -1.57 -7.87 9.61
N ASN A 137 -2.64 -8.65 9.80
CA ASN A 137 -2.87 -9.87 9.03
C ASN A 137 -3.09 -9.56 7.54
N ALA A 138 -3.87 -8.53 7.22
CA ALA A 138 -4.11 -8.09 5.85
C ALA A 138 -2.80 -7.63 5.16
N GLU A 139 -1.95 -6.88 5.87
CA GLU A 139 -0.63 -6.47 5.36
C GLU A 139 0.27 -7.67 5.06
N VAL A 140 0.37 -8.61 6.00
CA VAL A 140 1.19 -9.82 5.80
C VAL A 140 0.69 -10.62 4.60
N LEU A 141 -0.62 -10.78 4.46
CA LEU A 141 -1.21 -11.48 3.32
C LEU A 141 -0.90 -10.79 1.99
N ALA A 142 -1.03 -9.46 1.94
CA ALA A 142 -0.71 -8.65 0.77
C ALA A 142 0.76 -8.78 0.35
N ILE A 143 1.68 -8.68 1.31
CA ILE A 143 3.12 -8.81 1.07
C ILE A 143 3.45 -10.22 0.58
N LEU A 144 2.96 -11.26 1.25
CA LEU A 144 3.20 -12.65 0.86
C LEU A 144 2.67 -12.94 -0.54
N THR A 145 1.44 -12.51 -0.84
CA THR A 145 0.84 -12.68 -2.17
C THR A 145 1.67 -12.00 -3.25
N THR A 146 2.15 -10.78 -2.99
CA THR A 146 3.04 -10.05 -3.90
C THR A 146 4.36 -10.79 -4.13
N LEU A 147 4.98 -11.30 -3.05
CA LEU A 147 6.25 -12.01 -3.14
C LEU A 147 6.13 -13.34 -3.89
N ILE A 148 5.02 -14.07 -3.68
CA ILE A 148 4.72 -15.34 -4.36
C ILE A 148 4.50 -15.10 -5.86
N LEU A 149 3.61 -14.17 -6.21
CA LEU A 149 3.23 -13.93 -7.61
C LEU A 149 4.27 -13.13 -8.41
N GLY A 150 5.14 -12.41 -7.73
CA GLY A 150 6.23 -11.65 -8.36
C GLY A 150 7.57 -12.39 -8.33
N PRO A 151 8.49 -12.04 -7.41
CA PRO A 151 9.84 -12.59 -7.37
C PRO A 151 9.93 -14.12 -7.33
N LEU A 152 9.07 -14.80 -6.56
CA LEU A 152 9.14 -16.26 -6.46
C LEU A 152 8.72 -16.93 -7.77
N SER A 153 7.61 -16.48 -8.36
CA SER A 153 7.17 -16.98 -9.68
C SER A 153 8.22 -16.73 -10.76
N MET A 154 8.90 -15.58 -10.71
CA MET A 154 10.01 -15.26 -11.60
C MET A 154 11.19 -16.24 -11.45
N ILE A 155 11.60 -16.54 -10.22
CA ILE A 155 12.69 -17.50 -9.95
C ILE A 155 12.30 -18.90 -10.46
N ILE A 156 11.08 -19.35 -10.18
CA ILE A 156 10.58 -20.65 -10.63
C ILE A 156 10.57 -20.72 -12.17
N HIS A 157 10.11 -19.66 -12.83
CA HIS A 157 10.09 -19.57 -14.28
C HIS A 157 11.51 -19.65 -14.85
N ALA A 158 12.45 -18.86 -14.32
CA ALA A 158 13.83 -18.86 -14.76
C ALA A 158 14.50 -20.24 -14.56
N LEU A 159 14.29 -20.88 -13.40
CA LEU A 159 14.83 -22.21 -13.13
C LEU A 159 14.24 -23.26 -14.07
N TYR A 160 12.93 -23.21 -14.32
CA TYR A 160 12.26 -24.15 -15.24
C TYR A 160 12.91 -24.12 -16.62
N TYR A 161 12.99 -22.95 -17.25
CA TYR A 161 13.58 -22.82 -18.59
C TYR A 161 15.08 -23.06 -18.60
N TYR A 162 15.80 -22.71 -17.54
CA TYR A 162 17.23 -23.04 -17.43
C TYR A 162 17.48 -24.56 -17.53
N PHE A 163 16.59 -25.39 -16.97
CA PHE A 163 16.72 -26.85 -17.03
C PHE A 163 16.05 -27.51 -18.24
N THR A 164 15.03 -26.89 -18.85
CA THR A 164 14.26 -27.50 -19.96
C THR A 164 14.65 -26.94 -21.32
N LEU A 165 14.65 -25.61 -21.49
CA LEU A 165 14.92 -24.90 -22.74
C LEU A 165 15.57 -23.53 -22.44
N PRO A 166 16.90 -23.47 -22.28
CA PRO A 166 17.59 -22.23 -21.90
C PRO A 166 17.54 -21.14 -22.99
N GLU A 167 17.27 -21.52 -24.25
CA GLU A 167 17.11 -20.58 -25.37
C GLU A 167 15.84 -19.71 -25.25
N ASP A 168 14.88 -20.12 -24.43
CA ASP A 168 13.60 -19.42 -24.22
C ASP A 168 13.61 -18.48 -22.99
N ILE A 169 14.77 -18.18 -22.40
CA ILE A 169 14.86 -17.23 -21.29
C ILE A 169 14.90 -15.80 -21.83
N PHE A 170 13.79 -15.07 -21.72
CA PHE A 170 13.69 -13.70 -22.20
C PHE A 170 13.75 -12.65 -21.09
N ALA A 171 14.47 -11.56 -21.33
CA ALA A 171 14.45 -10.37 -20.47
C ALA A 171 13.04 -9.77 -20.37
N SER A 172 12.21 -10.01 -21.38
CA SER A 172 10.84 -9.52 -21.41
C SER A 172 9.93 -10.21 -20.37
N ASP A 173 10.22 -11.45 -19.95
CA ASP A 173 9.44 -12.19 -18.94
C ASP A 173 9.76 -11.71 -17.52
N LEU A 174 11.00 -11.29 -17.29
CA LEU A 174 11.41 -10.59 -16.07
C LEU A 174 10.54 -9.35 -15.83
N LEU A 175 10.27 -8.57 -16.89
CA LEU A 175 9.41 -7.39 -16.78
C LEU A 175 7.99 -7.73 -16.35
N LEU A 176 7.45 -8.84 -16.86
CA LEU A 176 6.08 -9.24 -16.60
C LEU A 176 5.89 -9.51 -15.10
N TYR A 177 6.73 -10.37 -14.51
CA TYR A 177 6.66 -10.68 -13.08
C TYR A 177 6.92 -9.46 -12.21
N TYR A 178 7.87 -8.62 -12.62
CA TYR A 178 8.17 -7.38 -11.93
C TYR A 178 6.97 -6.42 -11.94
N THR A 179 6.31 -6.25 -13.09
CA THR A 179 5.12 -5.39 -13.25
C THR A 179 3.92 -5.95 -12.49
N ILE A 180 3.75 -7.28 -12.46
CA ILE A 180 2.72 -7.95 -11.66
C ILE A 180 2.94 -7.62 -10.17
N ALA A 181 4.16 -7.78 -9.66
CA ALA A 181 4.48 -7.46 -8.27
C ALA A 181 4.18 -5.98 -7.94
N GLN A 182 4.62 -5.08 -8.82
CA GLN A 182 4.40 -3.64 -8.73
C GLN A 182 2.90 -3.26 -8.70
N SER A 183 2.11 -3.85 -9.60
CA SER A 183 0.67 -3.60 -9.66
C SER A 183 -0.05 -4.14 -8.43
N LEU A 184 0.25 -5.38 -8.03
CA LEU A 184 -0.35 -6.04 -6.87
C LEU A 184 -0.09 -5.25 -5.59
N ILE A 185 1.16 -4.91 -5.28
CA ILE A 185 1.47 -4.20 -4.04
C ILE A 185 0.84 -2.81 -4.02
N ASN A 186 0.78 -2.13 -5.17
CA ASN A 186 0.16 -0.81 -5.25
C ASN A 186 -1.35 -0.90 -5.00
N SER A 187 -2.02 -1.92 -5.54
CA SER A 187 -3.43 -2.19 -5.23
C SER A 187 -3.63 -2.54 -3.76
N PHE A 188 -2.83 -3.47 -3.23
CA PHE A 188 -2.96 -3.89 -1.84
C PHE A 188 -2.70 -2.77 -0.84
N VAL A 189 -1.78 -1.83 -1.13
CA VAL A 189 -1.62 -0.64 -0.30
C VAL A 189 -2.92 0.14 -0.22
N PHE A 190 -3.59 0.37 -1.36
CA PHE A 190 -4.89 1.04 -1.37
C PHE A 190 -5.94 0.24 -0.58
N ASP A 191 -6.04 -1.06 -0.82
CA ASP A 191 -7.01 -1.93 -0.15
C ASP A 191 -6.81 -1.97 1.37
N VAL A 192 -5.55 -2.04 1.83
CA VAL A 192 -5.22 -2.00 3.26
C VAL A 192 -5.58 -0.64 3.87
N ILE A 193 -5.33 0.47 3.18
CA ILE A 193 -5.73 1.80 3.67
C ILE A 193 -7.26 1.90 3.79
N VAL A 194 -8.00 1.46 2.77
CA VAL A 194 -9.46 1.42 2.80
C VAL A 194 -9.96 0.52 3.93
N TYR A 195 -9.34 -0.65 4.11
CA TYR A 195 -9.68 -1.59 5.17
C TYR A 195 -9.45 -1.00 6.58
N VAL A 196 -8.35 -0.26 6.78
CA VAL A 196 -8.09 0.47 8.03
C VAL A 196 -9.19 1.48 8.29
N LEU A 197 -9.52 2.33 7.30
CA LEU A 197 -10.54 3.35 7.45
C LEU A 197 -11.91 2.73 7.75
N TYR A 198 -12.28 1.69 7.02
CA TYR A 198 -13.50 0.91 7.27
C TYR A 198 -13.55 0.41 8.72
N HIS A 199 -12.46 -0.20 9.21
CA HIS A 199 -12.40 -0.69 10.59
C HIS A 199 -12.52 0.45 11.60
N ARG A 200 -11.98 1.64 11.32
CA ARG A 200 -12.11 2.80 12.21
C ARG A 200 -13.54 3.34 12.24
N PHE A 201 -14.19 3.46 11.08
CA PHE A 201 -15.59 3.87 11.02
C PHE A 201 -16.52 2.85 11.69
N ARG A 202 -16.24 1.56 11.55
CA ARG A 202 -16.98 0.52 12.27
C ARG A 202 -16.89 0.71 13.79
N VAL A 203 -15.70 0.95 14.34
CA VAL A 203 -15.53 1.24 15.77
C VAL A 203 -16.32 2.48 16.18
N ILE A 204 -16.36 3.52 15.35
CA ILE A 204 -17.18 4.72 15.61
C ILE A 204 -18.67 4.37 15.65
N ASN A 205 -19.15 3.57 14.70
CA ASN A 205 -20.55 3.14 14.66
C ASN A 205 -20.91 2.28 15.87
N ASP A 206 -20.06 1.32 16.25
CA ASP A 206 -20.26 0.49 17.44
C ASP A 206 -20.33 1.36 18.72
N MET A 207 -19.53 2.44 18.79
CA MET A 207 -19.60 3.40 19.90
C MET A 207 -20.91 4.20 19.92
N ILE A 208 -21.48 4.53 18.75
CA ILE A 208 -22.77 5.21 18.60
C ILE A 208 -23.92 4.29 19.04
N GLU A 209 -23.88 3.02 18.66
CA GLU A 209 -24.89 2.03 19.04
C GLU A 209 -24.93 1.82 20.56
N GLN A 210 -23.76 1.72 21.21
CA GLN A 210 -23.67 1.63 22.67
C GLN A 210 -24.21 2.87 23.42
N LEU A 211 -24.29 4.02 22.75
CA LEU A 211 -24.90 5.22 23.33
C LEU A 211 -26.42 5.16 23.36
N ASP A 212 -27.03 4.50 22.39
CA ASP A 212 -28.47 4.33 22.31
C ASP A 212 -28.98 3.37 23.39
N GLU A 213 -28.16 2.37 23.76
CA GLU A 213 -28.60 1.28 24.64
C GLU A 213 -28.37 1.47 26.15
N ARG A 214 -27.41 2.30 26.61
CA ARG A 214 -26.81 2.08 27.96
C ARG A 214 -26.34 3.26 28.81
N LEU A 215 -26.66 4.52 28.52
CA LEU A 215 -26.06 5.64 29.28
C LEU A 215 -27.06 6.56 29.98
N ASP A 216 -26.68 6.99 31.18
CA ASP A 216 -27.33 8.06 31.94
C ASP A 216 -27.26 9.38 31.14
N ILE A 217 -28.29 10.23 31.21
CA ILE A 217 -28.55 11.34 30.26
C ILE A 217 -27.34 12.29 30.14
N THR A 218 -26.61 12.50 31.23
CA THR A 218 -25.40 13.34 31.28
C THR A 218 -24.21 12.72 30.53
N TRP A 219 -24.07 11.40 30.59
CA TRP A 219 -23.02 10.66 29.89
C TRP A 219 -23.30 10.58 28.39
N ILE A 220 -24.57 10.47 27.99
CA ILE A 220 -25.01 10.56 26.59
C ILE A 220 -24.58 11.90 25.99
N ALA A 221 -24.88 13.01 26.67
CA ALA A 221 -24.57 14.36 26.16
C ALA A 221 -23.05 14.57 25.93
N ILE A 222 -22.21 14.08 26.85
CA ILE A 222 -20.74 14.18 26.74
C ILE A 222 -20.23 13.33 25.57
N LYS A 223 -20.70 12.08 25.44
CA LYS A 223 -20.23 11.19 24.37
C LYS A 223 -20.76 11.60 22.99
N VAL A 224 -22.00 12.08 22.89
CA VAL A 224 -22.57 12.66 21.66
C VAL A 224 -21.76 13.86 21.21
N ARG A 225 -21.34 14.74 22.13
CA ARG A 225 -20.44 15.85 21.80
C ARG A 225 -19.10 15.37 21.23
N ARG A 226 -18.47 14.38 21.86
CA ARG A 226 -17.18 13.83 21.39
C ARG A 226 -17.29 13.08 20.05
N ILE A 227 -18.39 12.38 19.81
CA ILE A 227 -18.67 11.73 18.51
C ILE A 227 -18.95 12.77 17.43
N ARG A 228 -19.68 13.85 17.74
CA ARG A 228 -19.84 14.96 16.81
C ARG A 228 -18.49 15.58 16.43
N GLU A 229 -17.55 15.68 17.38
CA GLU A 229 -16.17 16.15 17.11
C GLU A 229 -15.35 15.15 16.26
N LEU A 230 -15.65 13.85 16.31
CA LEU A 230 -15.08 12.82 15.43
C LEU A 230 -15.67 12.90 14.01
N HIS A 231 -16.98 13.15 13.89
CA HIS A 231 -17.72 13.10 12.62
C HIS A 231 -17.64 14.39 11.79
N THR A 232 -17.60 15.55 12.46
CA THR A 232 -17.61 16.87 11.79
C THR A 232 -16.21 17.33 11.40
N GLY A 233 -15.16 16.58 11.76
CA GLY A 233 -13.79 16.93 11.40
C GLY A 233 -13.29 18.27 11.97
N ASN A 234 -13.97 18.84 12.97
CA ASN A 234 -13.60 20.15 13.51
C ASN A 234 -12.27 20.06 14.28
N ILE A 235 -11.27 20.52 13.54
CA ILE A 235 -10.06 21.19 13.97
C ILE A 235 -10.53 22.43 14.75
N PHE A 236 -10.28 22.46 16.06
CA PHE A 236 -9.97 23.71 16.75
C PHE A 236 -8.46 23.74 16.93
#